data_AF-A0A2T1GES1-F1
#
_entry.id   AF-A0A2T1GES1-F1
#
_cell.length_a   1.000
_cell.length_b   1.000
_cell.length_c   1.000
_cell.angle_alpha   90.00
_cell.angle_beta   90.00
_cell.angle_gamma   90.00
#
_symmetry.space_group_name_H-M   'P 1'
#
loop_
_entity.id
_entity.type
_entity.pdbx_description
1 polymer ?
#
loop_
_entity_poly.entity_id
_entity_poly.type
_entity_poly.pdbx_seq_one_letter_code
_entity_poly.pdbx_strand_id
1 'polypeptide(L)'
;MRIVFFGTPQFAIPTLEKLLAELQFQVVGVVTQPDKNRGRGNKLSPSPIKELAVAHNLPIWQPARIKKDPETIEALRQLGADLFVVVAYGQILSQEILDLPKLGCINVHGSLLPQY
;
A
#
# COMPACT_ATOMS: atom_id res chain seq x y z
N MET A 1 -12.65 -9.39 6.07
CA MET A 1 -11.56 -9.69 5.11
C MET A 1 -10.33 -8.89 5.48
N ARG A 2 -9.17 -9.54 5.63
CA ARG A 2 -7.88 -8.92 5.98
C ARG A 2 -7.21 -8.35 4.74
N ILE A 3 -6.88 -7.06 4.77
CA ILE A 3 -6.34 -6.33 3.62
C ILE A 3 -4.98 -5.72 3.97
N VAL A 4 -4.02 -5.88 3.06
CA VAL A 4 -2.85 -5.00 3.03
C VAL A 4 -3.06 -3.97 1.93
N PHE A 5 -2.88 -2.70 2.27
CA PHE A 5 -3.03 -1.60 1.33
C PHE A 5 -1.68 -1.13 0.81
N PHE A 6 -1.53 -1.04 -0.51
CA PHE A 6 -0.36 -0.49 -1.17
C PHE A 6 -0.74 0.84 -1.83
N GLY A 7 -0.13 1.94 -1.43
CA GLY A 7 -0.39 3.24 -2.05
C GLY A 7 0.57 4.31 -1.60
N THR A 8 0.58 5.45 -2.29
CA THR A 8 1.54 6.54 -1.98
C THR A 8 0.97 7.94 -2.17
N PRO A 9 0.43 8.33 -3.34
CA PRO A 9 -0.03 9.70 -3.55
C PRO A 9 -1.41 9.94 -2.93
N GLN A 10 -1.83 11.20 -2.90
CA GLN A 10 -3.16 11.63 -2.43
C GLN A 10 -4.31 10.91 -3.15
N PHE A 11 -4.11 10.53 -4.42
CA PHE A 11 -5.08 9.74 -5.20
C PHE A 11 -5.49 8.42 -4.52
N ALA A 12 -4.62 7.85 -3.68
CA ALA A 12 -4.90 6.60 -2.97
C ALA A 12 -5.69 6.79 -1.66
N ILE A 13 -5.82 8.03 -1.15
CA ILE A 13 -6.46 8.31 0.15
C ILE A 13 -7.92 7.86 0.19
N PRO A 14 -8.79 8.23 -0.78
CA PRO A 14 -10.21 7.91 -0.67
C PRO A 14 -10.46 6.40 -0.60
N THR A 15 -9.63 5.60 -1.28
CA THR A 15 -9.72 4.13 -1.21
C THR A 15 -9.35 3.62 0.17
N LEU A 16 -8.26 4.10 0.78
CA LEU A 16 -7.86 3.65 2.11
C LEU A 16 -8.89 4.09 3.18
N GLU A 17 -9.39 5.32 3.13
CA GLU A 17 -10.44 5.80 4.04
C GLU A 17 -11.71 4.95 3.92
N LYS A 18 -12.14 4.63 2.69
CA LYS A 18 -13.31 3.79 2.48
C LYS A 18 -13.11 2.38 3.02
N LEU A 19 -11.93 1.78 2.84
CA LEU A 19 -11.62 0.47 3.42
C LEU A 19 -11.60 0.49 4.95
N LEU A 20 -11.15 1.58 5.57
CA LEU A 20 -11.12 1.73 7.02
C LEU A 20 -12.50 1.96 7.64
N ALA A 21 -13.43 2.56 6.89
CA ALA A 21 -14.79 2.85 7.37
C ALA A 21 -15.74 1.64 7.32
N GLU A 22 -15.43 0.62 6.52
CA GLU A 22 -16.31 -0.53 6.28
C GLU A 22 -15.99 -1.70 7.24
N LEU A 23 -16.96 -2.11 8.06
CA LEU A 23 -16.78 -3.14 9.10
C LEU A 23 -16.37 -4.53 8.57
N GLN A 24 -16.68 -4.82 7.31
CA GLN A 24 -16.33 -6.09 6.66
C GLN A 24 -14.84 -6.18 6.28
N PHE A 25 -14.11 -5.06 6.31
CA PHE A 25 -12.70 -4.99 5.98
C PHE A 25 -11.86 -4.70 7.22
N GLN A 26 -10.71 -5.35 7.29
CA GLN A 26 -9.70 -5.10 8.31
C GLN A 26 -8.39 -4.77 7.59
N VAL A 27 -8.01 -3.50 7.56
CA VAL A 27 -6.70 -3.10 7.05
C VAL A 27 -5.66 -3.49 8.09
N VAL A 28 -4.84 -4.51 7.78
CA VAL A 28 -3.85 -5.08 8.71
C VAL A 28 -2.44 -4.54 8.49
N GLY A 29 -2.25 -3.72 7.46
CA GLY A 29 -0.95 -3.18 7.10
C GLY A 29 -0.99 -2.25 5.90
N VAL A 30 -0.02 -1.34 5.84
CA VAL A 30 0.14 -0.38 4.75
C VAL A 30 1.55 -0.42 4.20
N VAL A 31 1.69 -0.48 2.87
CA VAL A 31 2.98 -0.36 2.17
C VAL A 31 2.95 0.92 1.34
N THR A 32 3.93 1.78 1.56
CA THR A 32 4.08 3.05 0.81
C THR A 32 5.53 3.28 0.40
N GLN A 33 5.78 4.25 -0.47
CA GLN A 33 7.16 4.63 -0.81
C GLN A 33 7.87 5.23 0.42
N PRO A 34 9.21 5.11 0.49
CA PRO A 34 10.01 5.90 1.42
C PRO A 34 9.69 7.39 1.32
N ASP A 35 9.85 8.09 2.45
CA ASP A 35 9.69 9.53 2.51
C ASP A 35 10.63 10.19 1.50
N LYS A 36 10.14 11.23 0.81
CA LYS A 36 10.91 11.94 -0.21
C LYS A 36 10.92 13.42 0.08
N ASN A 37 11.98 14.09 -0.35
CA ASN A 37 12.03 15.55 -0.33
C ASN A 37 10.96 16.08 -1.29
N ARG A 38 10.04 16.90 -0.76
CA ARG A 38 8.96 17.53 -1.54
C ARG A 38 8.93 19.03 -1.27
N GLY A 39 8.54 19.80 -2.29
CA GLY A 39 8.37 21.25 -2.21
C GLY A 39 9.69 22.04 -2.22
N ARG A 40 9.57 23.37 -2.07
CA ARG A 40 10.71 24.29 -2.02
C ARG A 40 11.41 24.16 -0.66
N GLY A 41 12.71 23.86 -0.66
CA GLY A 41 13.51 23.74 0.58
C GLY A 41 13.87 22.31 1.00
N ASN A 42 13.60 21.29 0.18
CA ASN A 42 14.06 19.90 0.38
C ASN A 42 13.74 19.29 1.75
N LYS A 43 12.62 19.68 2.37
CA LYS A 43 12.18 19.02 3.60
C LYS A 43 11.72 17.61 3.28
N LEU A 44 12.21 16.64 4.05
CA LEU A 44 11.73 15.26 4.01
C LEU A 44 10.26 15.27 4.43
N SER A 45 9.38 14.81 3.55
CA SER A 45 7.94 14.76 3.82
C SER A 45 7.42 13.33 3.68
N PRO A 46 6.58 12.87 4.62
CA PRO A 46 5.94 11.57 4.50
C PRO A 46 4.99 11.54 3.31
N SER A 47 4.70 10.33 2.82
CA SER A 47 3.63 10.16 1.84
C SER A 47 2.26 10.43 2.48
N PRO A 48 1.26 10.97 1.76
CA PRO A 48 -0.08 11.14 2.29
C PRO A 48 -0.69 9.86 2.87
N ILE A 49 -0.37 8.70 2.29
CA ILE A 49 -0.81 7.39 2.81
C ILE A 49 -0.11 7.03 4.13
N LYS A 50 1.14 7.43 4.32
CA LYS A 50 1.84 7.25 5.60
C LYS A 50 1.20 8.08 6.70
N GLU A 51 0.89 9.35 6.42
CA GLU A 51 0.23 10.24 7.38
C GLU A 51 -1.11 9.64 7.84
N LEU A 52 -1.94 9.19 6.90
CA LEU A 52 -3.21 8.55 7.21
C LEU A 52 -3.01 7.24 8.00
N ALA A 53 -2.07 6.39 7.60
CA ALA A 53 -1.79 5.14 8.29
C ALA A 53 -1.33 5.35 9.74
N VAL A 54 -0.49 6.38 10.00
CA VAL A 54 -0.07 6.77 11.35
C VAL A 54 -1.26 7.23 12.18
N ALA A 55 -2.15 8.06 11.62
CA ALA A 55 -3.34 8.54 12.32
C ALA A 55 -4.28 7.40 12.76
N HIS A 56 -4.29 6.30 12.00
CA HIS A 56 -5.06 5.09 12.30
C HIS A 56 -4.27 3.99 13.02
N ASN A 57 -3.03 4.26 13.46
CA ASN A 57 -2.15 3.31 14.16
C ASN A 57 -1.93 2.00 13.37
N LEU A 58 -1.82 2.08 12.04
CA LEU A 58 -1.57 0.93 11.20
C LEU A 58 -0.07 0.61 11.12
N PRO A 59 0.32 -0.67 11.03
CA PRO A 59 1.68 -1.05 10.66
C PRO A 59 2.04 -0.54 9.26
N ILE A 60 3.24 0.03 9.11
CA ILE A 60 3.70 0.67 7.88
C ILE A 60 5.05 0.10 7.45
N TRP A 61 5.17 -0.29 6.18
CA TRP A 61 6.43 -0.65 5.54
C TRP A 61 6.77 0.34 4.41
N GLN A 62 8.05 0.73 4.35
CA GLN A 62 8.58 1.67 3.35
C GLN A 62 9.83 1.12 2.65
N PRO A 63 9.72 -0.06 1.99
CA PRO A 63 10.87 -0.66 1.33
C PRO A 63 11.39 0.24 0.21
N ALA A 64 12.71 0.44 0.15
CA ALA A 64 13.34 1.15 -0.96
C ALA A 64 13.14 0.40 -2.29
N ARG A 65 13.14 -0.94 -2.23
CA ARG A 65 12.83 -1.85 -3.34
C ARG A 65 12.13 -3.10 -2.78
N ILE A 66 10.80 -3.16 -2.83
CA ILE A 66 9.98 -4.25 -2.28
C ILE A 66 10.42 -5.63 -2.78
N LYS A 67 10.77 -5.77 -4.06
CA LYS A 67 11.27 -7.05 -4.63
C LYS A 67 12.59 -7.54 -4.03
N LYS A 68 13.32 -6.67 -3.33
CA LYS A 68 14.64 -6.96 -2.73
C LYS A 68 14.62 -6.80 -1.20
N ASP A 69 13.43 -6.79 -0.61
CA ASP A 69 13.23 -6.54 0.81
C ASP A 69 12.61 -7.78 1.48
N PRO A 70 13.43 -8.78 1.84
CA PRO A 70 12.93 -10.04 2.39
C PRO A 70 12.23 -9.87 3.74
N GLU A 71 12.65 -8.88 4.54
CA GLU A 71 12.02 -8.57 5.82
C GLU A 71 10.58 -8.07 5.63
N THR A 72 10.38 -7.16 4.68
CA THR A 72 9.03 -6.68 4.35
C THR A 72 8.18 -7.80 3.77
N ILE A 73 8.72 -8.61 2.85
CA ILE A 73 7.98 -9.75 2.25
C ILE A 73 7.55 -10.75 3.32
N GLU A 74 8.44 -11.08 4.26
CA GLU A 74 8.11 -12.02 5.33
C GLU A 74 7.09 -11.43 6.32
N ALA A 75 7.21 -10.15 6.67
CA ALA A 75 6.20 -9.48 7.48
C ALA A 75 4.81 -9.52 6.78
N LEU A 76 4.76 -9.25 5.48
CA LEU A 76 3.52 -9.32 4.70
C LEU A 76 2.94 -10.73 4.64
N ARG A 77 3.79 -11.76 4.55
CA ARG A 77 3.38 -13.17 4.59
C ARG A 77 2.70 -13.52 5.93
N GLN A 78 3.30 -13.07 7.03
CA GLN A 78 2.80 -13.34 8.38
C GLN A 78 1.48 -12.63 8.70
N LEU A 79 1.15 -11.54 8.01
CA LEU A 79 -0.15 -10.89 8.16
C LEU A 79 -1.32 -11.79 7.71
N GLY A 80 -1.08 -12.82 6.90
CA GLY A 80 -2.11 -13.75 6.45
C GLY A 80 -3.28 -13.02 5.78
N ALA A 81 -2.97 -12.05 4.91
CA ALA A 81 -3.98 -11.23 4.25
C ALA A 81 -4.83 -12.05 3.28
N ASP A 82 -6.09 -11.68 3.14
CA ASP A 82 -6.97 -12.26 2.13
C ASP A 82 -6.77 -11.58 0.78
N LEU A 83 -6.50 -10.27 0.76
CA LEU A 83 -6.39 -9.46 -0.46
C LEU A 83 -5.35 -8.36 -0.30
N PHE A 84 -4.57 -8.10 -1.35
CA PHE A 84 -3.79 -6.86 -1.47
C PHE A 84 -4.52 -5.85 -2.36
N VAL A 85 -4.74 -4.64 -1.84
CA VAL A 85 -5.35 -3.55 -2.59
C VAL A 85 -4.25 -2.57 -2.97
N VAL A 86 -4.02 -2.41 -4.27
CA VAL A 86 -2.96 -1.58 -4.84
C VAL A 86 -3.55 -0.34 -5.50
N VAL A 87 -3.08 0.85 -5.10
CA VAL A 87 -3.56 2.12 -5.64
C VAL A 87 -2.39 3.08 -5.82
N ALA A 88 -2.00 3.31 -7.08
CA ALA A 88 -0.91 4.22 -7.43
C ALA A 88 0.39 3.97 -6.62
N TYR A 89 0.75 2.70 -6.44
CA TYR A 89 2.00 2.30 -5.80
C TYR A 89 3.15 2.26 -6.83
N GLY A 90 4.21 3.02 -6.57
CA GLY A 90 5.28 3.28 -7.55
C GLY A 90 6.34 2.20 -7.74
N GLN A 91 6.12 0.98 -7.23
CA GLN A 91 7.07 -0.13 -7.37
C GLN A 91 6.36 -1.36 -7.94
N ILE A 92 7.07 -2.11 -8.77
CA ILE A 92 6.57 -3.34 -9.37
C ILE A 92 6.54 -4.44 -8.30
N LEU A 93 5.44 -5.18 -8.19
CA LEU A 93 5.33 -6.37 -7.35
C LEU A 93 5.88 -7.60 -8.10
N SER A 94 6.69 -8.43 -7.44
CA SER A 94 7.12 -9.73 -7.99
C SER A 94 5.98 -10.74 -7.91
N GLN A 95 6.06 -11.82 -8.69
CA GLN A 95 5.08 -12.91 -8.62
C GLN A 95 4.95 -13.45 -7.18
N GLU A 96 6.07 -13.61 -6.48
CA GLU A 96 6.08 -13.99 -5.06
C GLU A 96 5.18 -13.11 -4.19
N ILE A 97 5.20 -11.78 -4.39
CA ILE A 97 4.36 -10.85 -3.63
C ILE A 97 2.90 -10.96 -4.07
N LEU A 98 2.66 -11.14 -5.37
CA LEU A 98 1.33 -11.30 -5.93
C LEU A 98 0.62 -12.56 -5.40
N ASP A 99 1.39 -13.58 -5.05
CA ASP A 99 0.91 -14.88 -4.53
C ASP A 99 0.77 -14.92 -3.00
N LEU A 100 1.19 -13.88 -2.26
CA LEU A 100 1.06 -13.82 -0.79
C LEU A 100 -0.41 -13.81 -0.32
N PRO A 101 -1.30 -12.93 -0.84
CA PRO A 101 -2.69 -12.90 -0.42
C PRO A 101 -3.50 -14.03 -1.04
N LYS A 102 -4.46 -14.59 -0.28
CA LYS A 102 -5.29 -15.72 -0.73
C LYS A 102 -6.06 -15.48 -2.03
N LEU A 103 -6.51 -14.24 -2.25
CA LEU A 103 -7.31 -13.81 -3.40
C LEU A 103 -6.50 -13.01 -4.41
N GLY A 104 -5.17 -12.94 -4.25
CA GLY A 104 -4.30 -12.17 -5.12
C GLY A 104 -4.32 -10.67 -4.85
N CYS A 105 -3.91 -9.91 -5.86
CA CYS A 105 -3.81 -8.45 -5.80
C CYS A 105 -4.79 -7.80 -6.77
N ILE A 106 -5.50 -6.77 -6.32
CA ILE A 106 -6.29 -5.92 -7.21
C ILE A 106 -5.68 -4.53 -7.29
N ASN A 107 -5.66 -3.94 -8.48
CA ASN A 107 -5.15 -2.58 -8.68
C ASN A 107 -6.26 -1.63 -9.10
N VAL A 108 -6.43 -0.53 -8.38
CA VAL A 108 -7.24 0.61 -8.83
C VAL A 108 -6.41 1.38 -9.85
N HIS A 109 -6.79 1.25 -11.11
CA HIS A 109 -6.16 1.96 -12.22
C HIS A 109 -6.97 3.21 -12.58
N GLY A 110 -6.29 4.31 -12.91
CA GLY A 110 -6.92 5.60 -13.19
C GLY A 110 -7.46 5.75 -14.62
N SER A 111 -7.78 4.65 -15.29
CA SER A 111 -8.26 4.64 -16.68
C SER A 111 -9.29 3.54 -16.94
N LEU A 112 -9.88 3.57 -18.13
CA LEU A 112 -10.86 2.59 -18.62
C LEU A 112 -10.16 1.52 -19.45
N LEU A 113 -9.53 0.55 -18.80
CA LEU A 113 -8.82 -0.55 -19.49
C LEU A 113 -9.71 -1.28 -20.52
N PRO A 114 -9.16 -1.72 -21.67
CA PRO A 114 -7.75 -1.64 -22.06
C PRO A 114 -7.33 -0.28 -22.66
N GLN A 115 -8.15 0.77 -22.55
CA GLN A 115 -7.83 2.12 -23.05
C GLN A 115 -7.01 2.91 -22.01
N TYR A 116 -6.02 3.67 -22.51
CA TYR A 116 -5.05 4.52 -21.79
C TYR A 116 -4.05 3.78 -20.91
#